data_AF-A0A2R6S3E7-F1
#
_entry.id   AF-A0A2R6S3E7-F1
#
_cell.length_a   1.000
_cell.length_b   1.000
_cell.length_c   1.000
_cell.angle_alpha   90.00
_cell.angle_beta   90.00
_cell.angle_gamma   90.00
#
_symmetry.space_group_name_H-M   'P 1'
#
loop_
_entity.id
_entity.type
_entity.pdbx_description
1 polymer ?
#
loop_
_entity_poly.entity_id
_entity_poly.type
_entity_poly.pdbx_seq_one_letter_code
_entity_poly.pdbx_strand_id
1 'polypeptide(L)'
;MSVFESRVEELNPSCDPGLNQERPRTRRASPLGVFLLLLGTVGLGSVFQSYLLSKTATVVPRRLVATYNEDPELIWETIPSSNSDKLIWVACYDSKQCARLMVPLDYADPDGPKAGIAMVKVPSKVSADSAEYRGPILFNPGGPGGSGVSTVNARGELFQRVLGDDYDMVGFDPRYASTSCLPECQCGTNSVCRGVGRTTPQVVVFPDDAESTAWDLGVRGDQLPSNASLGPIARIHARSALYGALAQERTISASPYVSTALVSRDMLSIVRAHGFEKLQYWGFS
;
A
#
# COMPACT_ATOMS: atom_id res chain seq x y z
N MET A 1 -29.89 -40.71 -26.60
CA MET A 1 -30.30 -39.32 -26.92
C MET A 1 -29.10 -38.43 -26.61
N SER A 2 -28.17 -38.34 -27.55
CA SER A 2 -28.02 -37.31 -28.61
C SER A 2 -26.89 -36.36 -28.22
N VAL A 3 -25.73 -36.69 -28.78
CA VAL A 3 -24.50 -35.88 -28.87
C VAL A 3 -24.81 -34.58 -29.61
N PHE A 4 -24.32 -33.45 -29.11
CA PHE A 4 -24.32 -32.18 -29.85
C PHE A 4 -22.87 -31.88 -30.28
N GLU A 5 -22.62 -32.07 -31.58
CA GLU A 5 -21.45 -31.59 -32.31
C GLU A 5 -21.58 -30.08 -32.55
N SER A 6 -20.53 -29.32 -32.27
CA SER A 6 -20.33 -27.97 -32.82
C SER A 6 -19.19 -28.02 -33.83
N ARG A 7 -19.56 -27.81 -35.09
CA ARG A 7 -18.73 -27.83 -36.30
C ARG A 7 -17.84 -26.59 -36.35
N VAL A 8 -16.54 -26.80 -36.57
CA VAL A 8 -15.53 -25.77 -36.86
C VAL A 8 -15.67 -25.37 -38.32
N GLU A 9 -15.78 -24.08 -38.61
CA GLU A 9 -15.86 -23.54 -39.96
C GLU A 9 -14.51 -22.89 -40.33
N GLU A 10 -13.80 -23.53 -41.24
CA GLU A 10 -12.54 -23.06 -41.85
C GLU A 10 -12.81 -21.90 -42.81
N LEU A 11 -12.04 -20.82 -42.72
CA LEU A 11 -11.97 -19.79 -43.75
C LEU A 11 -10.56 -19.77 -44.35
N ASN A 12 -10.45 -20.32 -45.56
CA ASN A 12 -9.41 -19.98 -46.52
C ASN A 12 -10.03 -19.96 -47.93
N PRO A 13 -9.81 -18.90 -48.71
CA PRO A 13 -9.30 -19.11 -50.07
C PRO A 13 -8.24 -18.05 -50.42
N SER A 14 -7.03 -18.46 -50.77
CA SER A 14 -6.55 -18.80 -52.13
C SER A 14 -6.40 -17.62 -53.10
N CYS A 15 -5.16 -17.44 -53.55
CA CYS A 15 -4.67 -16.54 -54.60
C CYS A 15 -5.11 -17.00 -56.01
N ASP A 16 -5.30 -16.07 -56.96
CA ASP A 16 -4.77 -16.13 -58.33
C ASP A 16 -4.92 -14.78 -59.10
N PRO A 17 -4.37 -14.56 -60.31
CA PRO A 17 -3.54 -13.39 -60.61
C PRO A 17 -4.02 -12.58 -61.83
N GLY A 18 -3.36 -11.43 -62.06
CA GLY A 18 -3.17 -10.87 -63.40
C GLY A 18 -4.26 -9.94 -63.94
N LEU A 19 -3.87 -8.69 -64.22
CA LEU A 19 -3.86 -8.14 -65.58
C LEU A 19 -3.16 -6.77 -65.63
N ASN A 20 -2.04 -6.76 -66.38
CA ASN A 20 -1.33 -5.72 -67.12
C ASN A 20 -1.90 -4.28 -67.08
N GLN A 21 -1.15 -3.19 -66.80
CA GLN A 21 0.12 -2.64 -67.33
C GLN A 21 -0.19 -1.32 -68.05
N GLU A 22 0.18 -0.18 -67.46
CA GLU A 22 0.68 1.01 -68.19
C GLU A 22 1.69 1.77 -67.31
N ARG A 23 2.91 2.02 -67.84
CA ARG A 23 3.93 2.84 -67.18
C ARG A 23 3.81 4.29 -67.65
N PRO A 24 3.77 5.30 -66.75
CA PRO A 24 4.05 6.67 -67.13
C PRO A 24 5.57 6.92 -67.21
N ARG A 25 5.97 7.62 -68.28
CA ARG A 25 7.34 8.04 -68.60
C ARG A 25 7.97 8.90 -67.49
N THR A 26 9.19 8.54 -67.11
CA THR A 26 10.08 9.34 -66.25
C THR A 26 10.53 10.62 -66.97
N ARG A 27 10.27 11.80 -66.38
CA ARG A 27 11.05 13.02 -66.67
C ARG A 27 12.16 13.15 -65.62
N ARG A 28 13.42 13.12 -66.06
CA ARG A 28 14.60 13.40 -65.23
C ARG A 28 14.56 14.86 -64.76
N ALA A 29 14.52 15.08 -63.45
CA ALA A 29 14.90 16.35 -62.83
C ALA A 29 16.33 16.23 -62.28
N SER A 30 17.13 17.31 -62.42
CA SER A 30 18.56 17.37 -62.11
C SER A 30 18.84 17.36 -60.59
N PRO A 31 20.02 16.88 -60.15
CA PRO A 31 20.27 16.55 -58.74
C PRO A 31 20.61 17.75 -57.83
N LEU A 32 20.58 19.00 -58.32
CA LEU A 32 21.00 20.16 -57.53
C LEU A 32 19.90 20.83 -56.70
N GLY A 33 18.61 20.51 -56.92
CA GLY A 33 17.49 21.17 -56.22
C GLY A 33 17.03 20.50 -54.91
N VAL A 34 17.40 19.24 -54.67
CA VAL A 34 16.84 18.44 -53.55
C VAL A 34 17.62 18.62 -52.24
N PHE A 35 18.87 19.08 -52.30
CA PHE A 35 19.72 19.20 -51.09
C PHE A 35 19.44 20.43 -50.22
N LEU A 36 18.78 21.47 -50.75
CA LEU A 36 18.49 22.70 -49.98
C LEU A 36 17.14 22.69 -49.25
N LEU A 37 16.26 21.73 -49.53
CA LEU A 37 14.96 21.59 -48.82
C LEU A 37 15.00 20.63 -47.63
N LEU A 38 16.03 19.77 -47.52
CA LEU A 38 16.16 18.81 -46.43
C LEU A 38 16.80 19.38 -45.15
N LEU A 39 17.52 20.50 -45.24
CA LEU A 39 18.12 21.15 -44.05
C LEU A 39 17.12 22.05 -43.29
N GLY A 40 16.07 22.54 -43.94
CA GLY A 40 15.04 23.38 -43.31
C GLY A 40 13.97 22.62 -42.53
N THR A 41 13.74 21.34 -42.84
CA THR A 41 12.67 20.54 -42.21
C THR A 41 13.14 19.78 -40.97
N VAL A 42 14.43 19.48 -40.84
CA VAL A 42 14.99 18.79 -39.66
C VAL A 42 15.08 19.75 -38.46
N GLY A 43 15.34 21.05 -38.68
CA GLY A 43 15.46 22.05 -37.61
C GLY A 43 14.12 22.47 -37.00
N LEU A 44 13.07 22.62 -37.81
CA LEU A 44 11.74 23.01 -37.30
C LEU A 44 10.96 21.82 -36.74
N GLY A 45 11.14 20.61 -37.30
CA GLY A 45 10.49 19.40 -36.79
C GLY A 45 10.99 19.00 -35.40
N SER A 46 12.27 19.16 -35.11
CA SER A 46 12.85 18.83 -33.81
C SER A 46 12.48 19.83 -32.71
N VAL A 47 12.29 21.11 -33.05
CA VAL A 47 11.77 22.12 -32.12
C VAL A 47 10.27 21.91 -31.86
N PHE A 48 9.48 21.55 -32.87
CA PHE A 48 8.05 21.29 -32.70
C PHE A 48 7.77 19.96 -31.96
N GLN A 49 8.58 18.92 -32.20
CA GLN A 49 8.53 17.66 -31.45
C GLN A 49 8.91 17.86 -29.97
N SER A 50 9.91 18.70 -29.69
CA SER A 50 10.30 19.04 -28.31
C SER A 50 9.25 19.91 -27.62
N TYR A 51 8.57 20.80 -28.35
CA TYR A 51 7.48 21.63 -27.84
C TYR A 51 6.21 20.80 -27.57
N LEU A 52 5.89 19.82 -28.42
CA LEU A 52 4.78 18.89 -28.21
C LEU A 52 5.06 17.92 -27.07
N LEU A 53 6.29 17.42 -26.90
CA LEU A 53 6.70 16.61 -25.75
C LEU A 53 6.68 17.42 -24.44
N SER A 54 7.00 18.72 -24.49
CA SER A 54 6.87 19.62 -23.33
C SER A 54 5.41 19.84 -22.90
N LYS A 55 4.45 19.82 -23.83
CA LYS A 55 3.00 19.97 -23.53
C LYS A 55 2.25 18.66 -23.32
N THR A 56 2.83 17.54 -23.74
CA THR A 56 2.33 16.17 -23.51
C THR A 56 3.13 15.43 -22.44
N ALA A 57 3.91 16.16 -21.64
CA ALA A 57 4.14 15.77 -20.26
C ALA A 57 2.77 15.70 -19.59
N THR A 58 2.07 14.61 -19.83
CA THR A 58 1.07 14.06 -18.95
C THR A 58 1.78 14.07 -17.61
N VAL A 59 1.47 15.08 -16.80
CA VAL A 59 1.58 14.98 -15.36
C VAL A 59 0.94 13.64 -15.09
N VAL A 60 1.77 12.61 -14.89
CA VAL A 60 1.30 11.33 -14.37
C VAL A 60 0.52 11.78 -13.16
N PRO A 61 -0.82 11.63 -13.14
CA PRO A 61 -1.58 12.14 -12.03
C PRO A 61 -0.91 11.50 -10.83
N ARG A 62 -0.35 12.36 -9.96
CA ARG A 62 0.10 11.98 -8.64
C ARG A 62 -1.00 11.03 -8.20
N ARG A 63 -0.67 9.74 -8.01
CA ARG A 63 -1.63 8.74 -7.54
C ARG A 63 -2.52 9.45 -6.54
N LEU A 64 -3.82 9.20 -6.55
CA LEU A 64 -4.70 9.49 -5.42
C LEU A 64 -4.11 8.78 -4.19
N VAL A 65 -3.03 9.35 -3.65
CA VAL A 65 -2.57 9.18 -2.29
C VAL A 65 -3.73 9.83 -1.58
N ALA A 66 -4.61 9.00 -1.01
CA ALA A 66 -5.51 9.49 0.00
C ALA A 66 -4.63 10.29 0.95
N THR A 67 -4.78 11.60 0.97
CA THR A 67 -4.10 12.43 1.96
C THR A 67 -4.77 12.06 3.27
N TYR A 68 -4.19 11.06 3.94
CA TYR A 68 -4.55 10.76 5.31
C TYR A 68 -4.22 12.03 6.09
N ASN A 69 -5.25 12.66 6.65
CA ASN A 69 -5.07 13.85 7.48
C ASN A 69 -4.28 13.43 8.71
N GLU A 70 -2.96 13.56 8.65
CA GLU A 70 -2.12 13.39 9.82
C GLU A 70 -2.29 14.62 10.72
N ASP A 71 -2.38 14.38 12.02
CA ASP A 71 -2.39 15.41 13.03
C ASP A 71 -0.92 15.69 13.35
N PRO A 72 -0.37 16.83 12.92
CA PRO A 72 1.06 17.12 13.06
C PRO A 72 1.50 17.26 14.52
N GLU A 73 0.57 17.41 15.46
CA GLU A 73 0.86 17.51 16.90
C GLU A 73 0.76 16.15 17.61
N LEU A 74 0.16 15.14 16.98
CA LEU A 74 -0.05 13.83 17.59
C LEU A 74 1.20 12.95 17.52
N ILE A 75 1.96 12.95 18.61
CA ILE A 75 3.07 12.02 18.83
C ILE A 75 2.55 10.77 19.54
N TRP A 76 2.59 9.61 18.88
CA TRP A 76 1.98 8.37 19.41
C TRP A 76 2.66 7.85 20.68
N GLU A 77 3.94 8.12 20.80
CA GLU A 77 4.74 7.74 21.96
C GLU A 77 4.35 8.52 23.22
N THR A 78 3.75 9.71 23.08
CA THR A 78 3.34 10.55 24.21
C THR A 78 1.93 10.24 24.70
N ILE A 79 1.14 9.47 23.93
CA ILE A 79 -0.17 8.99 24.38
C ILE A 79 0.03 8.09 25.62
N PRO A 80 -0.72 8.34 26.71
CA PRO A 80 -0.65 7.50 27.90
C PRO A 80 -0.87 6.02 27.56
N SER A 81 0.00 5.19 28.12
CA SER A 81 -0.07 3.74 27.91
C SER A 81 -1.29 3.16 28.63
N SER A 82 -2.15 2.49 27.88
CA SER A 82 -3.24 1.68 28.42
C SER A 82 -2.75 0.28 28.76
N ASN A 83 -3.37 -0.37 29.73
CA ASN A 83 -3.16 -1.78 30.03
C ASN A 83 -4.33 -2.63 29.51
N SER A 84 -4.29 -3.94 29.73
CA SER A 84 -5.35 -4.87 29.32
C SER A 84 -6.72 -4.62 29.97
N ASP A 85 -6.75 -3.86 31.07
CA ASP A 85 -7.93 -3.75 31.92
C ASP A 85 -8.71 -2.46 31.63
N LYS A 86 -8.05 -1.42 31.13
CA LYS A 86 -8.69 -0.14 30.81
C LYS A 86 -7.94 0.62 29.72
N LEU A 87 -8.69 1.05 28.72
CA LEU A 87 -8.21 1.99 27.70
C LEU A 87 -8.27 3.44 28.19
N ILE A 88 -7.16 4.15 27.97
CA ILE A 88 -7.04 5.59 28.13
C ILE A 88 -7.15 6.21 26.74
N TRP A 89 -8.31 6.81 26.48
CA TRP A 89 -8.60 7.51 25.24
C TRP A 89 -8.26 9.00 25.38
N VAL A 90 -7.52 9.54 24.42
CA VAL A 90 -7.25 10.98 24.29
C VAL A 90 -7.90 11.50 23.02
N ALA A 91 -8.31 12.78 23.01
CA ALA A 91 -8.82 13.40 21.80
C ALA A 91 -7.71 13.49 20.74
N CYS A 92 -8.05 13.23 19.49
CA CYS A 92 -7.18 13.36 18.33
C CYS A 92 -8.02 13.56 17.06
N TYR A 93 -7.44 14.13 15.99
CA TYR A 93 -8.11 14.26 14.69
C TYR A 93 -9.53 14.87 14.76
N ASP A 94 -9.68 15.98 15.50
CA ASP A 94 -10.91 16.75 15.80
C ASP A 94 -12.05 15.98 16.49
N SER A 95 -12.59 14.95 15.84
CA SER A 95 -13.80 14.20 16.26
C SER A 95 -13.52 12.80 16.81
N LYS A 96 -12.24 12.41 16.92
CA LYS A 96 -11.83 11.03 17.18
C LYS A 96 -11.10 10.91 18.51
N GLN A 97 -10.92 9.66 18.90
CA GLN A 97 -10.16 9.31 20.08
C GLN A 97 -9.03 8.35 19.72
N CYS A 98 -7.85 8.58 20.27
CA CYS A 98 -6.68 7.74 20.07
C CYS A 98 -6.29 7.09 21.39
N ALA A 99 -5.75 5.88 21.29
CA ALA A 99 -5.25 5.15 22.44
C ALA A 99 -4.05 4.29 22.05
N ARG A 100 -3.24 3.97 23.05
CA ARG A 100 -2.10 3.06 22.92
C ARG A 100 -2.25 1.93 23.91
N LEU A 101 -2.47 0.71 23.44
CA LEU A 101 -2.64 -0.48 24.28
C LEU A 101 -1.33 -1.25 24.42
N MET A 102 -0.86 -1.43 25.64
CA MET A 102 0.33 -2.25 25.90
C MET A 102 -0.07 -3.73 26.02
N VAL A 103 0.50 -4.56 25.15
CA VAL A 103 0.33 -6.03 25.12
C VAL A 103 1.70 -6.71 25.20
N PRO A 104 1.79 -7.97 25.66
CA PRO A 104 3.04 -8.73 25.57
C PRO A 104 3.55 -8.81 24.13
N LEU A 105 4.85 -8.62 23.93
CA LEU A 105 5.49 -8.88 22.65
C LEU A 105 5.44 -10.39 22.36
N ASP A 106 5.78 -11.20 23.35
CA ASP A 106 5.55 -12.65 23.36
C ASP A 106 4.43 -13.00 24.35
N TYR A 107 3.39 -13.70 23.89
CA TYR A 107 2.31 -14.14 24.78
C TYR A 107 2.69 -15.38 25.60
N ALA A 108 3.79 -16.07 25.28
CA ALA A 108 4.37 -17.12 26.12
C ALA A 108 5.18 -16.55 27.30
N ASP A 109 5.65 -15.30 27.19
CA ASP A 109 6.34 -14.55 28.24
C ASP A 109 5.59 -13.24 28.52
N PRO A 110 4.46 -13.30 29.26
CA PRO A 110 3.61 -12.14 29.47
C PRO A 110 4.28 -11.00 30.24
N ASP A 111 5.36 -11.26 31.00
CA ASP A 111 6.07 -10.24 31.80
C ASP A 111 7.28 -9.65 31.07
N GLY A 112 7.60 -10.17 29.88
CA GLY A 112 8.69 -9.70 29.04
C GLY A 112 8.41 -8.36 28.32
N PRO A 113 9.16 -8.07 27.25
CA PRO A 113 8.99 -6.87 26.43
C PRO A 113 7.54 -6.70 25.97
N LYS A 114 7.10 -5.45 25.82
CA LYS A 114 5.73 -5.12 25.41
C LYS A 114 5.70 -4.50 24.02
N ALA A 115 4.61 -4.75 23.31
CA ALA A 115 4.22 -3.99 22.14
C ALA A 115 3.16 -2.95 22.54
N GLY A 116 3.26 -1.74 22.00
CA GLY A 116 2.26 -0.70 22.14
C GLY A 116 1.43 -0.60 20.87
N ILE A 117 0.22 -1.16 20.89
CA ILE A 117 -0.71 -1.17 19.75
C ILE A 117 -1.38 0.19 19.63
N ALA A 118 -1.21 0.83 18.48
CA ALA A 118 -1.85 2.10 18.17
C ALA A 118 -3.28 1.90 17.69
N MET A 119 -4.20 2.73 18.20
CA MET A 119 -5.62 2.66 17.88
C MET A 119 -6.22 4.05 17.71
N VAL A 120 -7.22 4.12 16.83
CA VAL A 120 -8.11 5.27 16.68
C VAL A 120 -9.56 4.79 16.73
N LYS A 121 -10.44 5.64 17.23
CA LYS A 121 -11.86 5.36 17.35
C LYS A 121 -12.69 6.55 16.90
N VAL A 122 -13.69 6.29 16.06
CA VAL A 122 -14.85 7.16 15.94
C VAL A 122 -15.83 6.74 17.03
N PRO A 123 -16.08 7.58 18.05
CA PRO A 123 -16.93 7.20 19.17
C PRO A 123 -18.38 7.03 18.72
N SER A 124 -19.07 6.08 19.36
CA SER A 124 -20.52 5.95 19.32
C SER A 124 -21.20 7.28 19.64
N LYS A 125 -22.33 7.57 18.99
CA LYS A 125 -23.17 8.74 19.28
C LYS A 125 -24.05 8.54 20.52
N VAL A 126 -24.19 7.31 21.00
CA VAL A 126 -24.79 7.01 22.31
C VAL A 126 -23.72 6.80 23.37
N SER A 127 -24.03 7.16 24.61
CA SER A 127 -23.12 6.98 25.76
C SER A 127 -22.77 5.51 25.97
N ALA A 128 -21.55 5.21 26.41
CA ALA A 128 -21.12 3.85 26.75
C ALA A 128 -21.94 3.21 27.89
N ASP A 129 -22.58 4.02 28.74
CA ASP A 129 -23.48 3.55 29.81
C ASP A 129 -24.93 3.34 29.34
N SER A 130 -25.24 3.67 28.08
CA SER A 130 -26.56 3.48 27.51
C SER A 130 -26.83 2.00 27.23
N ALA A 131 -28.07 1.55 27.47
CA ALA A 131 -28.53 0.23 27.05
C ALA A 131 -28.51 0.03 25.52
N GLU A 132 -28.46 1.12 24.75
CA GLU A 132 -28.36 1.10 23.30
C GLU A 132 -26.93 0.88 22.81
N TYR A 133 -25.90 1.11 23.64
CA TYR A 133 -24.51 0.97 23.20
C TYR A 133 -24.16 -0.49 22.90
N ARG A 134 -23.65 -0.74 21.69
CA ARG A 134 -23.40 -2.11 21.18
C ARG A 134 -21.94 -2.49 21.16
N GLY A 135 -21.06 -1.61 21.64
CA GLY A 135 -19.63 -1.89 21.81
C GLY A 135 -18.77 -1.53 20.59
N PRO A 136 -17.51 -1.98 20.60
CA PRO A 136 -16.56 -1.70 19.52
C PRO A 136 -16.66 -2.67 18.36
N ILE A 137 -16.57 -2.16 17.13
CA ILE A 137 -16.28 -2.94 15.93
C ILE A 137 -14.83 -2.69 15.55
N LEU A 138 -14.01 -3.74 15.56
CA LEU A 138 -12.61 -3.67 15.17
C LEU A 138 -12.49 -3.75 13.65
N PHE A 139 -11.76 -2.81 13.07
CA PHE A 139 -11.53 -2.70 11.64
C PHE A 139 -10.09 -3.03 11.27
N ASN A 140 -9.92 -3.83 10.22
CA ASN A 140 -8.62 -4.05 9.61
C ASN A 140 -8.71 -4.00 8.08
N PRO A 141 -7.91 -3.14 7.40
CA PRO A 141 -7.98 -2.98 5.95
C PRO A 141 -7.30 -4.11 5.14
N GLY A 142 -6.64 -5.07 5.80
CA GLY A 142 -5.89 -6.14 5.13
C GLY A 142 -4.50 -5.71 4.65
N GLY A 143 -4.07 -6.26 3.51
CA GLY A 143 -2.71 -6.11 2.98
C GLY A 143 -1.98 -7.45 2.93
N PRO A 144 -1.34 -7.93 4.01
CA PRO A 144 -1.14 -7.37 5.35
C PRO A 144 -0.28 -6.09 5.38
N GLY A 145 -0.37 -5.37 6.50
CA GLY A 145 0.37 -4.14 6.72
C GLY A 145 -0.37 -2.85 6.34
N GLY A 146 -1.67 -2.90 6.08
CA GLY A 146 -2.49 -1.69 6.03
C GLY A 146 -2.72 -1.11 7.43
N SER A 147 -2.62 0.22 7.57
CA SER A 147 -2.91 0.92 8.83
C SER A 147 -4.43 1.05 9.06
N GLY A 148 -4.92 0.40 10.10
CA GLY A 148 -6.31 0.58 10.56
C GLY A 148 -6.54 1.97 11.13
N VAL A 149 -5.52 2.56 11.77
CA VAL A 149 -5.56 3.94 12.26
C VAL A 149 -5.79 4.92 11.11
N SER A 150 -4.94 4.88 10.08
CA SER A 150 -5.08 5.76 8.92
C SER A 150 -6.44 5.57 8.23
N THR A 151 -6.89 4.32 8.08
CA THR A 151 -8.15 4.02 7.37
C THR A 151 -9.37 4.51 8.14
N VAL A 152 -9.45 4.26 9.45
CA VAL A 152 -10.58 4.73 10.28
C VAL A 152 -10.53 6.24 10.50
N ASN A 153 -9.35 6.83 10.57
CA ASN A 153 -9.23 8.29 10.56
C ASN A 153 -9.86 8.89 9.27
N ALA A 154 -9.56 8.31 8.10
CA ALA A 154 -10.08 8.81 6.84
C ALA A 154 -11.55 8.46 6.56
N ARG A 155 -12.03 7.29 7.01
CA ARG A 155 -13.34 6.73 6.56
C ARG A 155 -14.25 6.24 7.70
N GLY A 156 -13.81 6.33 8.95
CA GLY A 156 -14.52 5.76 10.10
C GLY A 156 -15.94 6.26 10.27
N GLU A 157 -16.20 7.56 10.05
CA GLU A 157 -17.56 8.12 10.13
C GLU A 157 -18.47 7.59 9.02
N LEU A 158 -17.94 7.34 7.82
CA LEU A 158 -18.70 6.69 6.76
C LEU A 158 -19.03 5.24 7.13
N PHE A 159 -18.08 4.53 7.74
CA PHE A 159 -18.31 3.17 8.21
C PHE A 159 -19.35 3.12 9.33
N GLN A 160 -19.28 4.02 10.31
CA GLN A 160 -20.25 4.12 11.40
C GLN A 160 -21.67 4.39 10.87
N ARG A 161 -21.84 5.25 9.85
CA ARG A 161 -23.15 5.47 9.21
C ARG A 161 -23.78 4.21 8.60
N VAL A 162 -22.97 3.25 8.16
CA VAL A 162 -23.44 2.00 7.57
C VAL A 162 -23.71 0.95 8.64
N LEU A 163 -22.86 0.88 9.67
CA LEU A 163 -22.91 -0.16 10.69
C LEU A 163 -23.86 0.16 11.85
N GLY A 164 -24.00 1.44 12.19
CA GLY A 164 -24.80 1.94 13.30
C GLY A 164 -24.07 2.99 14.11
N ASP A 165 -24.81 4.02 14.54
CA ASP A 165 -24.30 5.11 15.38
C ASP A 165 -24.10 4.68 16.85
N ASP A 166 -24.56 3.49 17.21
CA ASP A 166 -24.49 2.84 18.51
C ASP A 166 -23.22 1.98 18.71
N TYR A 167 -22.36 1.97 17.69
CA TYR A 167 -21.07 1.30 17.71
C TYR A 167 -19.92 2.29 17.77
N ASP A 168 -18.90 1.90 18.53
CA ASP A 168 -17.56 2.47 18.40
C ASP A 168 -16.87 1.88 17.15
N MET A 169 -16.46 2.71 16.20
CA MET A 169 -15.71 2.23 15.04
C MET A 169 -14.21 2.35 15.33
N VAL A 170 -13.54 1.22 15.54
CA VAL A 170 -12.15 1.16 16.05
C VAL A 170 -11.20 0.64 14.97
N GLY A 171 -10.24 1.47 14.55
CA GLY A 171 -9.12 1.06 13.71
C GLY A 171 -7.87 0.85 14.55
N PHE A 172 -7.11 -0.21 14.27
CA PHE A 172 -5.84 -0.47 14.96
C PHE A 172 -4.74 -0.79 13.95
N ASP A 173 -3.50 -0.49 14.31
CA ASP A 173 -2.33 -0.83 13.52
C ASP A 173 -1.77 -2.18 14.00
N PRO A 174 -1.82 -3.25 13.20
CA PRO A 174 -1.24 -4.53 13.60
C PRO A 174 0.27 -4.43 13.75
N ARG A 175 0.85 -5.24 14.64
CA ARG A 175 2.27 -5.55 14.58
C ARG A 175 2.60 -6.15 13.20
N TYR A 176 3.60 -5.60 12.51
CA TYR A 176 3.94 -6.02 11.15
C TYR A 176 5.39 -5.69 10.80
N ALA A 177 5.98 -6.47 9.90
CA ALA A 177 7.31 -6.26 9.34
C ALA A 177 7.24 -5.58 7.97
N SER A 178 7.79 -4.37 7.86
CA SER A 178 7.89 -3.64 6.60
C SER A 178 9.31 -3.71 6.02
N THR A 179 9.39 -3.65 4.69
CA THR A 179 10.68 -3.46 3.99
C THR A 179 11.18 -2.03 4.22
N SER A 180 10.27 -1.06 4.10
CA SER A 180 10.52 0.36 4.09
C SER A 180 9.43 1.12 4.85
N CYS A 181 9.72 2.37 5.19
CA CYS A 181 8.73 3.35 5.63
C CYS A 181 7.63 3.46 4.56
N LEU A 182 6.36 3.21 4.92
CA LEU A 182 5.27 3.25 3.93
C LEU A 182 5.06 4.67 3.41
N PRO A 183 4.78 4.87 2.11
CA PRO A 183 4.55 6.20 1.54
C PRO A 183 3.27 6.90 2.05
N GLU A 184 2.36 6.15 2.70
CA GLU A 184 1.24 6.72 3.47
C GLU A 184 1.69 7.64 4.61
N CYS A 185 2.95 7.50 4.99
CA CYS A 185 3.65 8.25 5.98
C CYS A 185 4.71 9.08 5.27
N GLN A 186 4.52 10.40 5.18
CA GLN A 186 5.58 11.25 4.64
C GLN A 186 6.74 11.24 5.62
N CYS A 187 7.86 10.62 5.24
CA CYS A 187 9.17 10.81 5.87
C CYS A 187 9.61 12.28 5.69
N GLY A 188 9.04 13.15 6.52
CA GLY A 188 9.54 14.48 6.82
C GLY A 188 10.33 14.43 8.12
N THR A 189 11.24 15.37 8.30
CA THR A 189 12.29 15.38 9.34
C THR A 189 11.82 15.30 10.80
N ASN A 190 10.52 15.26 11.07
CA ASN A 190 9.94 15.16 12.42
C ASN A 190 8.79 14.13 12.54
N SER A 191 8.59 13.24 11.57
CA SER A 191 7.51 12.22 11.61
C SER A 191 8.11 10.81 11.52
N VAL A 192 8.14 10.10 12.65
CA VAL A 192 8.65 8.73 12.74
C VAL A 192 7.65 7.78 12.10
N CYS A 193 7.84 7.47 10.83
CA CYS A 193 7.05 6.46 10.16
C CYS A 193 7.93 5.32 9.70
N ARG A 194 8.30 4.49 10.67
CA ARG A 194 9.07 3.27 10.46
C ARG A 194 8.08 2.15 10.71
N GLY A 195 7.77 1.26 9.76
CA GLY A 195 6.84 0.14 9.98
C GLY A 195 5.36 0.47 9.73
N VAL A 196 4.46 -0.50 9.91
CA VAL A 196 3.03 -0.26 9.63
C VAL A 196 2.44 0.60 10.71
N GLY A 197 2.08 1.81 10.31
CA GLY A 197 1.40 2.76 11.16
C GLY A 197 2.23 3.07 12.40
N ARG A 198 1.61 3.02 13.57
CA ARG A 198 2.17 3.60 14.81
C ARG A 198 2.43 2.59 15.92
N THR A 199 2.27 1.30 15.65
CA THR A 199 2.47 0.24 16.65
C THR A 199 3.96 0.01 16.93
N THR A 200 4.33 -0.04 18.21
CA THR A 200 5.72 -0.20 18.66
C THR A 200 5.96 -1.58 19.28
N PRO A 201 7.19 -2.16 19.21
CA PRO A 201 8.30 -1.72 18.40
C PRO A 201 8.01 -1.89 16.90
N GLN A 202 8.59 -1.01 16.10
CA GLN A 202 8.45 -1.05 14.66
C GLN A 202 9.45 -2.02 14.05
N VAL A 203 9.00 -2.81 13.08
CA VAL A 203 9.83 -3.81 12.40
C VAL A 203 10.11 -3.34 10.97
N VAL A 204 11.29 -2.76 10.76
CA VAL A 204 11.73 -2.18 9.48
C VAL A 204 13.10 -2.70 9.13
N VAL A 205 13.24 -3.26 7.93
CA VAL A 205 14.51 -3.82 7.46
C VAL A 205 15.48 -2.71 7.03
N PHE A 206 14.97 -1.67 6.36
CA PHE A 206 15.73 -0.52 5.88
C PHE A 206 15.23 0.76 6.56
N PRO A 207 15.77 1.11 7.74
CA PRO A 207 15.31 2.30 8.49
C PRO A 207 15.85 3.62 7.94
N ASP A 208 16.86 3.58 7.07
CA ASP A 208 17.41 4.75 6.38
C ASP A 208 16.68 4.97 5.04
N ASP A 209 16.23 6.20 4.79
CA ASP A 209 15.44 6.53 3.60
C ASP A 209 16.23 6.34 2.30
N ALA A 210 17.54 6.62 2.31
CA ALA A 210 18.37 6.45 1.12
C ALA A 210 18.60 4.96 0.82
N GLU A 211 18.88 4.16 1.84
CA GLU A 211 19.01 2.71 1.73
C GLU A 211 17.69 2.06 1.26
N SER A 212 16.58 2.43 1.88
CA SER A 212 15.24 1.98 1.50
C SER A 212 14.90 2.34 0.05
N THR A 213 15.19 3.58 -0.36
CA THR A 213 14.97 4.03 -1.74
C THR A 213 15.85 3.27 -2.73
N ALA A 214 17.12 3.05 -2.40
CA ALA A 214 18.04 2.28 -3.23
C ALA A 214 17.55 0.83 -3.39
N TRP A 215 17.06 0.21 -2.31
CA TRP A 215 16.47 -1.12 -2.34
C TRP A 215 15.25 -1.18 -3.27
N ASP A 216 14.30 -0.25 -3.11
CA ASP A 216 13.07 -0.20 -3.91
C ASP A 216 13.34 0.04 -5.40
N LEU A 217 14.31 0.90 -5.73
CA LEU A 217 14.77 1.10 -7.11
C LEU A 217 15.38 -0.19 -7.68
N GLY A 218 16.15 -0.90 -6.87
CA GLY A 218 16.68 -2.22 -7.23
C GLY A 218 15.56 -3.22 -7.54
N VAL A 219 14.55 -3.32 -6.67
CA VAL A 219 13.38 -4.20 -6.86
C VAL A 219 12.66 -3.89 -8.18
N ARG A 220 12.42 -2.62 -8.49
CA ARG A 220 11.82 -2.20 -9.76
C ARG A 220 12.69 -2.58 -10.96
N GLY A 221 14.01 -2.42 -10.83
CA GLY A 221 14.97 -2.82 -11.86
C GLY A 221 14.99 -4.34 -12.14
N ASP A 222 14.51 -5.16 -11.21
CA ASP A 222 14.42 -6.62 -11.36
C ASP A 222 13.05 -7.10 -11.88
N GLN A 223 12.09 -6.19 -12.14
CA GLN A 223 10.80 -6.52 -12.76
C GLN A 223 10.91 -6.84 -14.26
N LEU A 224 11.94 -7.58 -14.65
CA LEU A 224 11.99 -8.23 -15.95
C LEU A 224 11.02 -9.43 -15.92
N PRO A 225 10.41 -9.80 -17.05
CA PRO A 225 9.56 -10.99 -17.10
C PRO A 225 10.35 -12.19 -16.58
N SER A 226 9.78 -12.91 -15.61
CA SER A 226 10.44 -14.08 -15.01
C SER A 226 10.74 -15.19 -16.02
N ASN A 227 10.08 -15.16 -17.19
CA ASN A 227 10.30 -16.07 -18.31
C ASN A 227 11.26 -15.52 -19.39
N ALA A 228 11.80 -14.30 -19.24
CA ALA A 228 12.64 -13.68 -20.27
C ALA A 228 14.01 -14.37 -20.39
N SER A 229 14.55 -14.92 -19.29
CA SER A 229 15.75 -15.77 -19.25
C SER A 229 15.95 -16.34 -17.83
N LEU A 230 16.98 -17.17 -17.61
CA LEU A 230 17.37 -17.64 -16.27
C LEU A 230 17.94 -16.52 -15.36
N GLY A 231 18.42 -15.42 -15.95
CA GLY A 231 19.07 -14.32 -15.21
C GLY A 231 18.16 -13.58 -14.21
N PRO A 232 16.96 -13.14 -14.60
CA PRO A 232 15.99 -12.51 -13.70
C PRO A 232 15.65 -13.36 -12.48
N ILE A 233 15.42 -14.67 -12.65
CA ILE A 233 15.12 -15.56 -11.51
C ILE A 233 16.31 -15.64 -10.55
N ALA A 234 17.53 -15.79 -11.07
CA ALA A 234 18.74 -15.82 -10.24
C ALA A 234 18.93 -14.51 -9.44
N ARG A 235 18.66 -13.36 -10.06
CA ARG A 235 18.73 -12.04 -9.39
C ARG A 235 17.69 -11.89 -8.30
N ILE A 236 16.42 -12.24 -8.58
CA ILE A 236 15.34 -12.23 -7.60
C ILE A 236 15.69 -13.14 -6.43
N HIS A 237 16.17 -14.35 -6.69
CA HIS A 237 16.57 -15.29 -5.65
C HIS A 237 17.70 -14.75 -4.78
N ALA A 238 18.79 -14.28 -5.39
CA ALA A 238 19.92 -13.70 -4.66
C ALA A 238 19.48 -12.51 -3.78
N ARG A 239 18.60 -11.65 -4.32
CA ARG A 239 18.06 -10.51 -3.57
C ARG A 239 17.15 -10.96 -2.43
N SER A 240 16.27 -11.92 -2.63
CA SER A 240 15.41 -12.45 -1.58
C SER A 240 16.22 -13.10 -0.46
N ALA A 241 17.32 -13.79 -0.79
CA ALA A 241 18.23 -14.34 0.20
C ALA A 241 18.91 -13.24 1.03
N LEU A 242 19.41 -12.19 0.36
CA LEU A 242 19.99 -11.01 1.03
C LEU A 242 18.97 -10.30 1.91
N TYR A 243 17.74 -10.11 1.42
CA TYR A 243 16.66 -9.52 2.19
C TYR A 243 16.35 -10.33 3.44
N GLY A 244 16.21 -11.65 3.32
CA GLY A 244 15.95 -12.53 4.46
C GLY A 244 17.05 -12.45 5.51
N ALA A 245 18.31 -12.44 5.08
CA ALA A 245 19.46 -12.30 5.98
C ALA A 245 19.47 -10.94 6.70
N LEU A 246 19.26 -9.84 5.96
CA LEU A 246 19.20 -8.50 6.53
C LEU A 246 17.99 -8.31 7.47
N ALA A 247 16.83 -8.85 7.09
CA ALA A 247 15.64 -8.83 7.92
C ALA A 247 15.89 -9.57 9.24
N GLN A 248 16.49 -10.76 9.18
CA GLN A 248 16.89 -11.50 10.36
C GLN A 248 17.85 -10.68 11.21
N GLU A 249 18.99 -10.26 10.67
CA GLU A 249 20.03 -9.53 11.39
C GLU A 249 19.50 -8.26 12.08
N ARG A 250 18.70 -7.46 11.36
CA ARG A 250 18.33 -6.11 11.80
C ARG A 250 17.07 -6.08 12.65
N THR A 251 16.22 -7.10 12.57
CA THR A 251 14.88 -7.06 13.17
C THR A 251 14.54 -8.22 14.10
N ILE A 252 15.49 -9.13 14.37
CA ILE A 252 15.26 -10.36 15.15
C ILE A 252 14.61 -10.14 16.52
N SER A 253 14.80 -8.97 17.13
CA SER A 253 14.21 -8.65 18.43
C SER A 253 12.68 -8.55 18.40
N ALA A 254 12.07 -8.30 17.24
CA ALA A 254 10.64 -8.06 17.11
C ALA A 254 9.97 -8.83 15.94
N SER A 255 10.69 -9.14 14.86
CA SER A 255 10.12 -9.82 13.69
C SER A 255 9.57 -11.24 13.93
N PRO A 256 10.05 -12.05 14.90
CA PRO A 256 9.39 -13.31 15.22
C PRO A 256 7.95 -13.13 15.74
N TYR A 257 7.64 -11.93 16.25
CA TYR A 257 6.42 -11.67 16.97
C TYR A 257 5.33 -10.96 16.15
N VAL A 258 5.48 -10.83 14.83
CA VAL A 258 4.53 -10.07 13.96
C VAL A 258 3.51 -10.94 13.21
N SER A 259 3.37 -12.21 13.59
CA SER A 259 2.46 -13.14 12.90
C SER A 259 0.98 -12.80 13.12
N THR A 260 0.13 -13.20 12.18
CA THR A 260 -1.33 -13.06 12.29
C THR A 260 -1.89 -13.74 13.55
N ALA A 261 -1.27 -14.82 14.02
CA ALA A 261 -1.66 -15.49 15.26
C ALA A 261 -1.49 -14.59 16.48
N LEU A 262 -0.39 -13.83 16.55
CA LEU A 262 -0.15 -12.86 17.62
C LEU A 262 -1.02 -11.61 17.47
N VAL A 263 -1.22 -11.12 16.24
CA VAL A 263 -2.20 -10.04 15.97
C VAL A 263 -3.60 -10.43 16.45
N SER A 264 -4.00 -11.68 16.26
CA SER A 264 -5.30 -12.18 16.75
C SER A 264 -5.39 -12.17 18.28
N ARG A 265 -4.28 -12.41 18.98
CA ARG A 265 -4.22 -12.27 20.45
C ARG A 265 -4.31 -10.81 20.88
N ASP A 266 -3.67 -9.91 20.14
CA ASP A 266 -3.79 -8.46 20.37
C ASP A 266 -5.25 -8.01 20.23
N MET A 267 -5.96 -8.46 19.19
CA MET A 267 -7.37 -8.15 18.97
C MET A 267 -8.25 -8.58 20.16
N LEU A 268 -7.97 -9.74 20.77
CA LEU A 268 -8.68 -10.15 21.98
C LEU A 268 -8.36 -9.24 23.18
N SER A 269 -7.11 -8.81 23.33
CA SER A 269 -6.73 -7.83 24.36
C SER A 269 -7.43 -6.49 24.15
N ILE A 270 -7.58 -6.03 22.90
CA ILE A 270 -8.31 -4.79 22.57
C ILE A 270 -9.77 -4.89 23.00
N VAL A 271 -10.46 -5.98 22.65
CA VAL A 271 -11.87 -6.18 22.97
C VAL A 271 -12.09 -6.25 24.49
N ARG A 272 -11.21 -6.96 25.21
CA ARG A 272 -11.27 -7.03 26.68
C ARG A 272 -11.02 -5.69 27.35
N ALA A 273 -10.09 -4.89 26.83
CA ALA A 273 -9.81 -3.56 27.35
C ALA A 273 -10.97 -2.56 27.11
N HIS A 274 -11.91 -2.88 26.21
CA HIS A 274 -13.20 -2.20 26.07
C HIS A 274 -14.29 -2.72 27.03
N GLY A 275 -14.02 -3.77 27.81
CA GLY A 275 -15.00 -4.41 28.69
C GLY A 275 -15.89 -5.44 28.01
N PHE A 276 -15.53 -5.91 26.81
CA PHE A 276 -16.31 -6.91 26.06
C PHE A 276 -15.60 -8.26 26.02
N GLU A 277 -16.37 -9.35 25.93
CA GLU A 277 -15.82 -10.71 25.77
C GLU A 277 -15.82 -11.20 24.32
N LYS A 278 -16.78 -10.72 23.52
CA LYS A 278 -16.99 -11.17 22.14
C LYS A 278 -16.45 -10.16 21.15
N LEU A 279 -15.66 -10.65 20.20
CA LEU A 279 -15.12 -9.85 19.11
C LEU A 279 -16.21 -9.54 18.09
N GLN A 280 -16.40 -8.25 17.80
CA GLN A 280 -17.08 -7.77 16.60
C GLN A 280 -16.01 -7.20 15.68
N TYR A 281 -15.93 -7.72 14.46
CA TYR A 281 -14.80 -7.47 13.58
C TYR A 281 -15.24 -7.32 12.13
N TRP A 282 -14.60 -6.38 11.43
CA TRP A 282 -14.75 -6.17 10.01
C TRP A 282 -13.37 -6.06 9.34
N GLY A 283 -13.02 -7.08 8.57
CA GLY A 283 -11.75 -7.20 7.87
C GLY A 283 -11.92 -7.24 6.36
N PHE A 284 -10.91 -6.77 5.63
CA PHE A 284 -10.87 -6.75 4.16
C PHE A 284 -9.59 -7.40 3.62
N SER A 285 -9.62 -7.68 2.30
CA SER A 285 -8.57 -8.23 1.43
C SER A 285 -8.66 -9.73 1.12
#